data_AF-A0A151N290-F1
#
_entry.id   AF-A0A151N290-F1
#
_cell.length_a   1.000
_cell.length_b   1.000
_cell.length_c   1.000
_cell.angle_alpha   90.00
_cell.angle_beta   90.00
_cell.angle_gamma   90.00
#
_symmetry.space_group_name_H-M   'P 1'
#
loop_
_entity.id
_entity.type
_entity.pdbx_description
1 polymer ?
#
loop_
_entity_poly.entity_id
_entity_poly.type
_entity_poly.pdbx_seq_one_letter_code
_entity_poly.pdbx_strand_id
1 'polypeptide(L)'
;MGLRFVESPGNRTASPGQDVALRCTVQAPDEPPDITWHHNGHPLELADSNQLHLPLHEDDWLGTSELSILAVQLSDMGWYQCALWVDGEQMLSDEAHLTLEGLPVFSEEPQDQTVAAETPLNLSCRAQGPPEPVRLVWLQDGAPLNGLHEALARVPSTLTLAGLTRSAEFSCEAHNAKGVTTSRTAVVTVVPQQPQNLALVTQSTTALELAWEPGASGDEPLTHCTVQGS
;
A
#
# COMPACT_ATOMS: atom_id res chain seq x y z
N MET A 1 50.38 2.80 -7.98
CA MET A 1 49.50 2.49 -9.15
C MET A 1 48.52 3.67 -9.32
N GLY A 2 47.68 3.75 -10.37
CA GLY A 2 46.72 4.87 -10.49
C GLY A 2 45.48 4.69 -9.60
N LEU A 3 44.85 5.79 -9.18
CA LEU A 3 43.57 5.76 -8.47
C LEU A 3 42.50 5.09 -9.33
N ARG A 4 41.78 4.13 -8.76
CA ARG A 4 40.67 3.44 -9.44
C ARG A 4 39.62 2.90 -8.48
N PHE A 5 38.38 2.91 -8.93
CA PHE A 5 37.32 2.11 -8.32
C PHE A 5 37.56 0.62 -8.65
N VAL A 6 37.73 -0.17 -7.60
CA VAL A 6 37.86 -1.64 -7.67
C VAL A 6 36.48 -2.28 -7.62
N GLU A 7 35.55 -1.68 -6.88
CA GLU A 7 34.16 -2.09 -6.75
C GLU A 7 33.28 -0.84 -6.68
N SER A 8 32.38 -0.70 -7.65
CA SER A 8 31.27 0.27 -7.61
C SER A 8 30.09 -0.34 -6.84
N PRO A 9 29.18 0.46 -6.26
CA PRO A 9 27.95 -0.07 -5.70
C PRO A 9 27.15 -0.83 -6.76
N GLY A 10 26.41 -1.86 -6.34
CA GLY A 10 25.55 -2.65 -7.22
C GLY A 10 24.07 -2.36 -6.99
N ASN A 11 23.25 -2.53 -8.04
CA ASN A 11 21.80 -2.39 -7.94
C ASN A 11 21.23 -3.28 -6.82
N ARG A 12 20.24 -2.73 -6.10
CA ARG A 12 19.55 -3.42 -5.01
C ARG A 12 18.05 -3.27 -5.15
N THR A 13 17.34 -4.33 -4.78
CA THR A 13 15.89 -4.32 -4.62
C THR A 13 15.56 -4.77 -3.21
N ALA A 14 14.77 -3.99 -2.49
CA ALA A 14 14.37 -4.27 -1.11
C ALA A 14 12.89 -4.00 -0.88
N SER A 15 12.30 -4.58 0.15
CA SER A 15 10.97 -4.20 0.61
C SER A 15 11.03 -3.02 1.58
N PRO A 16 10.00 -2.16 1.63
CA PRO A 16 9.94 -1.06 2.60
C PRO A 16 10.17 -1.55 4.04
N GLY A 17 11.00 -0.82 4.80
CA GLY A 17 11.36 -1.15 6.17
C GLY A 17 12.51 -2.15 6.34
N GLN A 18 13.08 -2.69 5.26
CA GLN A 18 14.30 -3.50 5.34
C GLN A 18 15.57 -2.64 5.43
N ASP A 19 16.65 -3.20 5.95
CA ASP A 19 17.95 -2.57 5.92
C ASP A 19 18.70 -2.95 4.64
N VAL A 20 19.36 -1.96 4.02
CA VAL A 20 20.14 -2.14 2.79
C VAL A 20 21.56 -1.66 3.00
N ALA A 21 22.53 -2.41 2.46
CA ALA A 21 23.92 -2.01 2.41
C ALA A 21 24.42 -1.88 0.96
N LEU A 22 25.10 -0.77 0.67
CA LEU A 22 25.81 -0.53 -0.59
C LEU A 22 27.31 -0.45 -0.30
N ARG A 23 28.11 -1.10 -1.14
CA ARG A 23 29.54 -1.23 -0.95
C ARG A 23 30.30 -0.59 -2.09
N CYS A 24 31.38 0.13 -1.77
CA CYS A 24 32.30 0.69 -2.74
C CYS A 24 33.74 0.43 -2.28
N THR A 25 34.61 0.03 -3.20
CA THR A 25 36.03 -0.23 -2.94
C THR A 25 36.89 0.55 -3.92
N VAL A 26 37.89 1.26 -3.39
CA VAL A 26 38.79 2.16 -4.11
C VAL A 26 40.23 1.76 -3.82
N GLN A 27 41.05 1.69 -4.85
CA GLN A 27 42.51 1.66 -4.69
C GLN A 27 43.06 3.06 -5.00
N ALA A 28 43.83 3.63 -4.09
CA ALA A 28 44.45 4.94 -4.23
C ALA A 28 45.94 4.87 -3.86
N PRO A 29 46.82 5.65 -4.50
CA PRO A 29 48.23 5.74 -4.13
C PRO A 29 48.44 6.66 -2.91
N ASP A 30 49.56 6.46 -2.23
CA ASP A 30 50.17 7.31 -1.19
C ASP A 30 49.38 7.44 0.13
N GLU A 31 48.05 7.67 0.06
CA GLU A 31 47.20 7.92 1.22
C GLU A 31 45.89 7.09 1.20
N PRO A 32 45.32 6.76 2.38
CA PRO A 32 44.00 6.15 2.46
C PRO A 32 42.92 7.02 1.79
N PRO A 33 42.10 6.47 0.88
CA PRO A 33 41.09 7.27 0.18
C PRO A 33 39.90 7.59 1.09
N ASP A 34 39.48 8.85 1.15
CA ASP A 34 38.23 9.24 1.82
C ASP A 34 37.03 9.06 0.88
N ILE A 35 36.23 8.02 1.14
CA ILE A 35 35.11 7.63 0.27
C ILE A 35 33.81 8.26 0.80
N THR A 36 33.26 9.19 0.02
CA THR A 36 31.95 9.81 0.29
C THR A 36 30.86 9.19 -0.57
N TRP A 37 29.59 9.40 -0.23
CA TRP A 37 28.45 8.86 -0.96
C TRP A 37 27.56 9.96 -1.52
N HIS A 38 26.98 9.69 -2.68
CA HIS A 38 26.00 10.55 -3.34
C HIS A 38 24.67 9.80 -3.47
N HIS A 39 23.57 10.55 -3.36
CA HIS A 39 22.21 10.10 -3.67
C HIS A 39 21.58 11.06 -4.66
N ASN A 40 21.11 10.54 -5.80
CA ASN A 40 20.51 11.31 -6.88
C ASN A 40 21.37 12.51 -7.32
N GLY A 41 22.69 12.30 -7.41
CA GLY A 41 23.67 13.31 -7.82
C GLY A 41 24.09 14.30 -6.72
N HIS A 42 23.51 14.23 -5.52
CA HIS A 42 23.84 15.12 -4.40
C HIS A 42 24.66 14.39 -3.32
N PRO A 43 25.65 15.05 -2.69
CA PRO A 43 26.38 14.48 -1.55
C PRO A 43 25.46 14.12 -0.37
N LEU A 44 25.69 12.95 0.22
CA LEU A 44 25.06 12.52 1.47
C LEU A 44 25.92 12.96 2.67
N GLU A 45 25.66 14.18 3.17
CA GLU A 45 26.42 14.80 4.27
C GLU A 45 26.38 13.99 5.59
N LEU A 46 25.30 13.24 5.82
CA LEU A 46 25.09 12.42 7.03
C LEU A 46 24.96 10.93 6.67
N ALA A 47 25.80 10.45 5.76
CA ALA A 47 25.86 9.05 5.39
C ALA A 47 26.26 8.18 6.59
N ASP A 48 25.40 7.23 6.96
CA ASP A 48 25.75 6.16 7.89
C ASP A 48 26.64 5.15 7.16
N SER A 49 27.95 5.42 7.15
CA SER A 49 28.91 4.60 6.43
C SER A 49 30.09 4.20 7.29
N ASN A 50 30.52 2.95 7.12
CA ASN A 50 31.72 2.42 7.76
C ASN A 50 32.83 2.30 6.71
N GLN A 51 33.99 2.92 6.99
CA GLN A 51 35.16 2.86 6.12
C GLN A 51 36.24 1.95 6.73
N LEU A 52 36.85 1.12 5.87
CA LEU A 52 37.98 0.27 6.18
C LEU A 52 39.11 0.56 5.21
N HIS A 53 40.30 0.88 5.73
CA HIS A 53 41.51 1.07 4.91
C HIS A 53 42.52 -0.03 5.17
N LEU A 54 43.04 -0.60 4.09
CA LEU A 54 44.07 -1.63 4.11
C LEU A 54 45.27 -1.15 3.29
N PRO A 55 46.47 -1.07 3.89
CA PRO A 55 47.68 -0.79 3.11
C PRO A 55 47.99 -1.98 2.20
N LEU A 56 48.31 -1.70 0.94
CA LEU A 56 48.77 -2.66 -0.05
C LEU A 56 50.31 -2.59 -0.18
N HIS A 57 50.87 -3.22 -1.20
CA HIS A 57 52.30 -3.12 -1.50
C HIS A 57 52.58 -1.83 -2.28
N GLU A 58 53.78 -1.27 -2.14
CA GLU A 58 54.24 -0.09 -2.91
C GLU A 58 53.45 1.20 -2.63
N ASP A 59 53.20 1.51 -1.35
CA ASP A 59 52.52 2.73 -0.87
C ASP A 59 51.07 2.93 -1.38
N ASP A 60 50.47 1.91 -2.00
CA ASP A 60 49.07 1.90 -2.38
C ASP A 60 48.16 1.56 -1.18
N TRP A 61 46.95 2.09 -1.17
CA TRP A 61 45.90 1.83 -0.19
C TRP A 61 44.64 1.28 -0.85
N LEU A 62 43.96 0.37 -0.15
CA LEU A 62 42.62 -0.10 -0.49
C LEU A 62 41.64 0.44 0.55
N GLY A 63 40.74 1.32 0.15
CA GLY A 63 39.60 1.75 0.97
C GLY A 63 38.33 1.03 0.56
N THR A 64 37.59 0.50 1.53
CA THR A 64 36.22 0.02 1.33
C THR A 64 35.29 0.85 2.20
N SER A 65 34.22 1.38 1.62
CA SER A 65 33.12 2.03 2.33
C SER A 65 31.84 1.23 2.15
N GLU A 66 31.13 0.99 3.25
CA GLU A 66 29.80 0.38 3.25
C GLU A 66 28.78 1.39 3.80
N LEU A 67 27.88 1.85 2.92
CA LEU A 67 26.75 2.71 3.27
C LEU A 67 25.59 1.85 3.74
N SER A 68 25.11 2.13 4.95
CA SER A 68 23.93 1.51 5.54
C SER A 68 22.72 2.44 5.39
N ILE A 69 21.62 1.89 4.88
CA ILE A 69 20.33 2.57 4.76
C ILE A 69 19.33 1.73 5.55
N LEU A 70 19.00 2.18 6.75
CA LEU A 70 18.16 1.44 7.69
C LEU A 70 16.68 1.73 7.43
N ALA A 71 15.85 0.70 7.59
CA ALA A 71 14.40 0.78 7.47
C ALA A 71 13.94 1.57 6.22
N VAL A 72 14.41 1.13 5.05
CA VAL A 72 14.26 1.85 3.77
C VAL A 72 12.84 2.32 3.48
N GLN A 73 12.72 3.55 3.02
CA GLN A 73 11.47 4.22 2.66
C GLN A 73 11.47 4.62 1.18
N LEU A 74 10.31 4.98 0.64
CA LEU A 74 10.18 5.40 -0.76
C LEU A 74 11.11 6.57 -1.14
N SER A 75 11.43 7.44 -0.17
CA SER A 75 12.38 8.54 -0.35
C SER A 75 13.82 8.09 -0.60
N ASP A 76 14.17 6.88 -0.18
CA ASP A 76 15.53 6.34 -0.31
C ASP A 76 15.74 5.70 -1.69
N MET A 77 14.69 5.47 -2.46
CA MET A 77 14.83 5.02 -3.84
C MET A 77 15.63 6.03 -4.67
N GLY A 78 16.44 5.52 -5.59
CA GLY A 78 17.19 6.36 -6.52
C GLY A 78 18.58 5.84 -6.81
N TRP A 79 19.41 6.72 -7.36
CA TRP A 79 20.76 6.41 -7.81
C TRP A 79 21.78 6.74 -6.72
N TYR A 80 22.67 5.79 -6.45
CA TYR A 80 23.75 5.90 -5.48
C TYR A 80 25.10 5.72 -6.15
N GLN A 81 26.05 6.56 -5.76
CA GLN A 81 27.45 6.49 -6.20
C GLN A 81 28.36 6.75 -5.01
N CYS A 82 29.55 6.18 -5.02
CA CYS A 82 30.62 6.67 -4.17
C CYS A 82 31.45 7.72 -4.92
N ALA A 83 31.98 8.66 -4.17
CA ALA A 83 32.73 9.80 -4.67
C ALA A 83 34.05 9.97 -3.90
N LEU A 84 35.06 10.41 -4.62
CA LEU A 84 36.39 10.74 -4.12
C LEU A 84 36.74 12.16 -4.53
N TRP A 85 37.46 12.87 -3.67
CA TRP A 85 38.04 14.16 -3.98
C TRP A 85 39.56 14.02 -4.08
N VAL A 86 40.11 14.27 -5.26
CA VAL A 86 41.56 14.22 -5.51
C VAL A 86 41.98 15.50 -6.21
N ASP A 87 42.92 16.22 -5.61
CA ASP A 87 43.46 17.49 -6.14
C ASP A 87 42.38 18.53 -6.52
N GLY A 88 41.24 18.51 -5.82
CA GLY A 88 40.11 19.41 -6.07
C GLY A 88 39.17 18.96 -7.20
N GLU A 89 39.42 17.81 -7.82
CA GLU A 89 38.53 17.17 -8.78
C GLU A 89 37.75 16.03 -8.13
N GLN A 90 36.47 15.92 -8.49
CA GLN A 90 35.61 14.85 -8.01
C GLN A 90 35.62 13.68 -8.99
N MET A 91 35.86 12.48 -8.48
CA MET A 91 35.74 11.23 -9.21
C MET A 91 34.56 10.44 -8.68
N LEU A 92 33.69 9.97 -9.59
CA LEU A 92 32.48 9.20 -9.26
C LEU A 92 32.63 7.75 -9.75
N SER A 93 32.07 6.82 -8.98
CA SER A 93 31.91 5.42 -9.40
C SER A 93 30.80 5.25 -10.43
N ASP A 94 30.61 4.01 -10.89
CA ASP A 94 29.37 3.64 -11.57
C ASP A 94 28.17 3.79 -10.62
N GLU A 95 26.99 4.03 -11.19
CA GLU A 95 25.73 4.19 -10.47
C GLU A 95 25.10 2.85 -10.09
N ALA A 96 24.55 2.79 -8.87
CA ALA A 96 23.64 1.74 -8.42
C ALA A 96 22.24 2.31 -8.19
N HIS A 97 21.21 1.63 -8.69
CA HIS A 97 19.83 1.95 -8.37
C HIS A 97 19.34 1.15 -7.16
N LEU A 98 18.83 1.84 -6.16
CA LEU A 98 18.01 1.25 -5.10
C LEU A 98 16.53 1.32 -5.51
N THR A 99 15.94 0.16 -5.75
CA THR A 99 14.50 0.01 -6.03
C THR A 99 13.80 -0.56 -4.80
N LEU A 100 12.65 -0.02 -4.42
CA LEU A 100 11.77 -0.69 -3.47
C LEU A 100 10.69 -1.49 -4.20
N GLU A 101 10.48 -2.72 -3.76
CA GLU A 101 9.39 -3.57 -4.24
C GLU A 101 8.81 -4.38 -3.07
N GLY A 102 7.49 -4.50 -3.03
CA GLY A 102 6.80 -5.24 -1.97
C GLY A 102 5.38 -5.60 -2.33
N LEU A 103 4.68 -6.19 -1.35
CA LEU A 103 3.24 -6.42 -1.46
C LEU A 103 2.50 -5.07 -1.61
N PRO A 104 1.32 -5.05 -2.24
CA PRO A 104 0.49 -3.85 -2.29
C PRO A 104 0.17 -3.35 -0.89
N VAL A 105 -0.04 -2.03 -0.77
CA VAL A 105 -0.42 -1.36 0.48
C VAL A 105 -1.73 -0.61 0.23
N PHE A 106 -2.73 -0.82 1.08
CA PHE A 106 -4.00 -0.11 0.99
C PHE A 106 -3.86 1.35 1.46
N SER A 107 -4.37 2.27 0.65
CA SER A 107 -4.56 3.69 1.00
C SER A 107 -6.03 4.02 1.30
N GLU A 108 -6.95 3.15 0.86
CA GLU A 108 -8.38 3.22 1.15
C GLU A 108 -8.92 1.79 1.25
N GLU A 109 -9.64 1.51 2.32
CA GLU A 109 -10.21 0.19 2.60
C GLU A 109 -11.73 0.33 2.79
N PRO A 110 -12.52 -0.74 2.54
CA PRO A 110 -13.97 -0.67 2.69
C PRO A 110 -14.35 -0.39 4.15
N GLN A 111 -15.46 0.34 4.32
CA GLN A 111 -15.98 0.77 5.63
C GLN A 111 -17.32 0.10 5.94
N ASP A 112 -17.58 -0.08 7.23
CA ASP A 112 -18.84 -0.65 7.72
C ASP A 112 -20.00 0.29 7.36
N GLN A 113 -21.13 -0.29 6.96
CA GLN A 113 -22.33 0.46 6.60
C GLN A 113 -23.58 -0.19 7.19
N THR A 114 -24.60 0.61 7.47
CA THR A 114 -25.94 0.11 7.80
C THR A 114 -26.91 0.65 6.74
N VAL A 115 -27.55 -0.27 6.02
CA VAL A 115 -28.42 0.06 4.89
C VAL A 115 -29.77 -0.62 5.05
N ALA A 116 -30.83 0.02 4.58
CA ALA A 116 -32.12 -0.63 4.53
C ALA A 116 -32.11 -1.73 3.43
N ALA A 117 -32.83 -2.81 3.64
CA ALA A 117 -32.90 -3.94 2.70
C ALA A 117 -33.17 -3.47 1.27
N GLU A 118 -32.51 -4.09 0.30
CA GLU A 118 -32.65 -3.80 -1.14
C GLU A 118 -32.28 -2.36 -1.54
N THR A 119 -31.62 -1.59 -0.66
CA THR A 119 -31.13 -0.24 -0.99
C THR A 119 -29.74 -0.33 -1.63
N PRO A 120 -29.50 0.31 -2.79
CA PRO A 120 -28.19 0.33 -3.42
C PRO A 120 -27.11 0.96 -2.52
N LEU A 121 -25.90 0.41 -2.57
CA LEU A 121 -24.76 0.93 -1.81
C LEU A 121 -23.44 0.80 -2.59
N ASN A 122 -22.45 1.56 -2.14
CA ASN A 122 -21.10 1.53 -2.70
C ASN A 122 -20.07 1.28 -1.61
N LEU A 123 -19.09 0.42 -1.91
CA LEU A 123 -17.87 0.22 -1.13
C LEU A 123 -16.67 0.64 -1.97
N SER A 124 -15.66 1.24 -1.33
CA SER A 124 -14.46 1.72 -2.01
C SER A 124 -13.21 0.99 -1.54
N CYS A 125 -12.26 0.80 -2.45
CA CYS A 125 -10.98 0.17 -2.19
C CYS A 125 -9.89 0.77 -3.08
N ARG A 126 -8.73 1.10 -2.50
CA ARG A 126 -7.55 1.60 -3.21
C ARG A 126 -6.28 1.05 -2.59
N ALA A 127 -5.42 0.46 -3.42
CA ALA A 127 -4.10 0.00 -3.02
C ALA A 127 -3.04 0.42 -4.04
N GLN A 128 -1.82 0.60 -3.57
CA GLN A 128 -0.68 1.00 -4.38
C GLN A 128 0.53 0.18 -4.00
N GLY A 129 1.52 0.10 -4.88
CA GLY A 129 2.79 -0.49 -4.49
C GLY A 129 3.73 -0.56 -5.68
N PRO A 130 5.03 -0.34 -5.47
CA PRO A 130 5.99 -0.84 -6.43
C PRO A 130 6.10 -2.38 -6.24
N PRO A 131 5.96 -3.18 -7.31
CA PRO A 131 5.73 -2.78 -8.69
C PRO A 131 4.25 -2.58 -9.03
N GLU A 132 3.97 -1.57 -9.86
CA GLU A 132 2.70 -1.39 -10.54
C GLU A 132 2.60 -2.32 -11.77
N PRO A 133 1.39 -2.70 -12.25
CA PRO A 133 0.08 -2.29 -11.76
C PRO A 133 -0.45 -3.14 -10.60
N VAL A 134 -1.07 -2.49 -9.62
CA VAL A 134 -1.92 -3.15 -8.63
C VAL A 134 -3.31 -3.44 -9.21
N ARG A 135 -3.85 -4.63 -8.92
CA ARG A 135 -5.16 -5.11 -9.36
C ARG A 135 -6.01 -5.52 -8.17
N LEU A 136 -7.31 -5.23 -8.20
CA LEU A 136 -8.21 -5.50 -7.07
C LEU A 136 -9.23 -6.61 -7.37
N VAL A 137 -9.51 -7.44 -6.35
CA VAL A 137 -10.60 -8.43 -6.31
C VAL A 137 -11.47 -8.12 -5.11
N TRP A 138 -12.79 -7.99 -5.31
CA TRP A 138 -13.73 -7.89 -4.20
C TRP A 138 -14.15 -9.28 -3.73
N LEU A 139 -14.21 -9.45 -2.42
CA LEU A 139 -14.74 -10.64 -1.77
C LEU A 139 -16.00 -10.27 -0.99
N GLN A 140 -16.99 -11.16 -1.05
CA GLN A 140 -18.15 -11.17 -0.18
C GLN A 140 -18.14 -12.47 0.60
N ASP A 141 -18.21 -12.39 1.93
CA ASP A 141 -18.18 -13.53 2.86
C ASP A 141 -16.98 -14.47 2.61
N GLY A 142 -15.84 -13.86 2.25
CA GLY A 142 -14.59 -14.57 1.92
C GLY A 142 -14.54 -15.20 0.53
N ALA A 143 -15.61 -15.11 -0.27
CA ALA A 143 -15.64 -15.62 -1.64
C ALA A 143 -15.51 -14.46 -2.65
N PRO A 144 -14.71 -14.60 -3.72
CA PRO A 144 -14.57 -13.55 -4.72
C PRO A 144 -15.89 -13.36 -5.48
N LEU A 145 -16.32 -12.10 -5.63
CA LEU A 145 -17.59 -11.75 -6.28
C LEU A 145 -17.62 -12.05 -7.79
N ASN A 146 -16.45 -11.98 -8.44
CA ASN A 146 -16.24 -12.42 -9.82
C ASN A 146 -15.13 -13.48 -9.84
N GLY A 147 -15.14 -14.39 -10.81
CA GLY A 147 -14.00 -15.28 -11.01
C GLY A 147 -12.72 -14.46 -11.27
N LEU A 148 -11.56 -14.92 -10.77
CA LEU A 148 -10.24 -14.26 -10.96
C LEU A 148 -9.91 -13.89 -12.42
N HIS A 149 -10.60 -14.49 -13.40
CA HIS A 149 -10.44 -14.23 -14.84
C HIS A 149 -11.43 -13.20 -15.43
N GLU A 150 -12.48 -12.83 -14.71
CA GLU A 150 -13.49 -11.87 -15.16
C GLU A 150 -13.20 -10.50 -14.55
N ALA A 151 -12.25 -9.81 -15.20
CA ALA A 151 -11.91 -8.41 -15.03
C ALA A 151 -11.55 -8.00 -13.57
N LEU A 152 -10.32 -8.31 -13.17
CA LEU A 152 -9.66 -7.62 -12.06
C LEU A 152 -9.87 -6.10 -12.20
N ALA A 153 -10.42 -5.47 -11.16
CA ALA A 153 -10.71 -4.05 -11.20
C ALA A 153 -9.39 -3.25 -11.21
N ARG A 154 -9.34 -2.20 -12.05
CA ARG A 154 -8.26 -1.20 -11.97
C ARG A 154 -8.43 -0.42 -10.66
N VAL A 155 -7.30 0.01 -10.08
CA VAL A 155 -7.28 0.89 -8.91
C VAL A 155 -7.53 2.34 -9.36
N PRO A 156 -8.35 3.14 -8.63
CA PRO A 156 -9.21 2.75 -7.50
C PRO A 156 -10.42 1.93 -7.96
N SER A 157 -10.94 1.07 -7.08
CA SER A 157 -12.15 0.28 -7.35
C SER A 157 -13.29 0.67 -6.42
N THR A 158 -14.48 0.82 -6.99
CA THR A 158 -15.74 0.96 -6.26
C THR A 158 -16.62 -0.24 -6.60
N LEU A 159 -17.04 -0.98 -5.57
CA LEU A 159 -18.05 -2.03 -5.69
C LEU A 159 -19.43 -1.41 -5.51
N THR A 160 -20.23 -1.44 -6.57
CA THR A 160 -21.62 -1.01 -6.55
C THR A 160 -22.54 -2.21 -6.42
N LEU A 161 -23.32 -2.27 -5.35
CA LEU A 161 -24.33 -3.29 -5.11
C LEU A 161 -25.71 -2.70 -5.37
N ALA A 162 -26.56 -3.43 -6.09
CA ALA A 162 -27.95 -3.02 -6.32
C ALA A 162 -28.79 -3.02 -5.03
N GLY A 163 -28.30 -3.70 -4.00
CA GLY A 163 -28.93 -3.83 -2.69
C GLY A 163 -28.65 -5.21 -2.12
N LEU A 164 -28.81 -5.34 -0.80
CA LEU A 164 -28.63 -6.60 -0.08
C LEU A 164 -29.93 -6.97 0.63
N THR A 165 -30.25 -8.26 0.65
CA THR A 165 -31.34 -8.81 1.44
C THR A 165 -30.88 -9.33 2.79
N ARG A 166 -29.58 -9.58 2.95
CA ARG A 166 -28.94 -10.05 4.18
C ARG A 166 -27.63 -9.32 4.40
N SER A 167 -27.25 -9.14 5.65
CA SER A 167 -25.95 -8.65 6.07
C SER A 167 -24.85 -9.55 5.53
N ALA A 168 -23.76 -8.92 5.11
CA ALA A 168 -22.62 -9.60 4.52
C ALA A 168 -21.32 -8.87 4.86
N GLU A 169 -20.24 -9.62 4.81
CA GLU A 169 -18.88 -9.11 5.00
C GLU A 169 -18.22 -8.87 3.64
N PHE A 170 -17.58 -7.72 3.48
CA PHE A 170 -16.87 -7.36 2.25
C PHE A 170 -15.42 -7.06 2.53
N SER A 171 -14.53 -7.59 1.69
CA SER A 171 -13.11 -7.24 1.71
C SER A 171 -12.59 -7.13 0.29
N CYS A 172 -11.38 -6.61 0.16
CA CYS A 172 -10.72 -6.37 -1.10
C CYS A 172 -9.33 -7.00 -1.05
N GLU A 173 -8.98 -7.80 -2.05
CA GLU A 173 -7.63 -8.33 -2.25
C GLU A 173 -6.91 -7.48 -3.30
N ALA A 174 -5.71 -7.01 -2.98
CA ALA A 174 -4.83 -6.28 -3.88
C ALA A 174 -3.67 -7.17 -4.33
N HIS A 175 -3.48 -7.25 -5.65
CA HIS A 175 -2.53 -8.15 -6.32
C HIS A 175 -1.51 -7.34 -7.12
N ASN A 176 -0.22 -7.63 -6.95
CA ASN A 176 0.85 -7.17 -7.84
C ASN A 176 1.85 -8.31 -8.14
N ALA A 177 2.94 -8.01 -8.85
CA ALA A 177 3.94 -9.02 -9.20
C ALA A 177 4.71 -9.63 -8.00
N LYS A 178 4.54 -9.07 -6.79
CA LYS A 178 5.17 -9.56 -5.55
C LYS A 178 4.23 -10.37 -4.68
N GLY A 179 2.92 -10.28 -4.90
CA GLY A 179 1.94 -11.12 -4.22
C GLY A 179 0.62 -10.40 -3.97
N VAL A 180 -0.05 -10.84 -2.92
CA VAL A 180 -1.41 -10.42 -2.56
C VAL A 180 -1.45 -9.91 -1.13
N THR A 181 -2.21 -8.84 -0.89
CA THR A 181 -2.57 -8.37 0.45
C THR A 181 -4.09 -8.19 0.53
N THR A 182 -4.68 -8.44 1.70
CA THR A 182 -6.13 -8.33 1.91
C THR A 182 -6.44 -7.14 2.82
N SER A 183 -7.47 -6.36 2.46
CA SER A 183 -7.91 -5.22 3.26
C SER A 183 -8.55 -5.67 4.56
N ARG A 184 -8.88 -4.73 5.44
CA ARG A 184 -9.87 -4.96 6.50
C ARG A 184 -11.18 -5.49 5.91
N THR A 185 -11.88 -6.25 6.74
CA THR A 185 -13.27 -6.66 6.48
C THR A 185 -14.22 -5.54 6.89
N ALA A 186 -15.10 -5.14 5.98
CA ALA A 186 -16.22 -4.26 6.24
C ALA A 186 -17.50 -5.06 6.46
N VAL A 187 -18.26 -4.71 7.49
CA VAL A 187 -19.57 -5.32 7.74
C VAL A 187 -20.66 -4.41 7.19
N VAL A 188 -21.45 -4.92 6.25
CA VAL A 188 -22.66 -4.23 5.78
C VAL A 188 -23.86 -4.84 6.49
N THR A 189 -24.44 -4.09 7.42
CA THR A 189 -25.62 -4.49 8.18
C THR A 189 -26.89 -4.10 7.44
N VAL A 190 -27.77 -5.07 7.20
CA VAL A 190 -29.06 -4.86 6.55
C VAL A 190 -30.17 -4.72 7.59
N VAL A 191 -30.83 -3.57 7.60
CA VAL A 191 -32.01 -3.31 8.45
C VAL A 191 -33.30 -3.36 7.63
N PRO A 192 -34.46 -3.63 8.25
CA PRO A 192 -35.72 -3.62 7.52
C PRO A 192 -36.02 -2.25 6.90
N GLN A 193 -36.66 -2.25 5.74
CA GLN A 193 -37.15 -1.01 5.14
C GLN A 193 -38.31 -0.42 5.94
N GLN A 194 -38.47 0.90 5.82
CA GLN A 194 -39.64 1.57 6.36
C GLN A 194 -40.91 1.06 5.66
N PRO A 195 -42.03 0.88 6.39
CA PRO A 195 -43.31 0.54 5.79
C PRO A 195 -43.76 1.59 4.78
N GLN A 196 -44.45 1.15 3.73
CA GLN A 196 -44.97 2.01 2.67
C GLN A 196 -46.49 2.07 2.69
N ASN A 197 -47.07 3.00 1.93
CA ASN A 197 -48.52 3.10 1.73
C ASN A 197 -49.33 3.21 3.04
N LEU A 198 -48.82 3.98 4.02
CA LEU A 198 -49.55 4.25 5.25
C LEU A 198 -50.87 4.97 4.93
N ALA A 199 -51.98 4.34 5.30
CA ALA A 199 -53.33 4.82 5.05
C ALA A 199 -54.19 4.75 6.31
N LEU A 200 -55.04 5.76 6.47
CA LEU A 200 -56.11 5.76 7.46
C LEU A 200 -57.28 4.93 6.92
N VAL A 201 -57.60 3.84 7.59
CA VAL A 201 -58.70 2.95 7.22
C VAL A 201 -60.01 3.48 7.79
N THR A 202 -60.04 3.71 9.11
CA THR A 202 -61.19 4.29 9.80
C THR A 202 -60.76 5.28 10.87
N GLN A 203 -61.64 6.25 11.14
CA GLN A 203 -61.46 7.25 12.18
C GLN A 203 -62.72 7.36 13.02
N SER A 204 -62.53 7.33 14.33
CA SER A 204 -63.57 7.64 15.32
C SER A 204 -63.10 8.79 16.21
N THR A 205 -63.93 9.15 17.19
CA THR A 205 -63.59 10.18 18.18
C THR A 205 -62.48 9.73 19.14
N THR A 206 -62.21 8.43 19.29
CA THR A 206 -61.26 7.89 20.29
C THR A 206 -60.24 6.90 19.73
N ALA A 207 -60.36 6.49 18.47
CA ALA A 207 -59.50 5.49 17.84
C ALA A 207 -59.26 5.77 16.36
N LEU A 208 -58.07 5.38 15.91
CA LEU A 208 -57.64 5.38 14.51
C LEU A 208 -57.29 3.94 14.11
N GLU A 209 -57.73 3.54 12.93
CA GLU A 209 -57.32 2.30 12.30
C GLU A 209 -56.41 2.62 11.11
N LEU A 210 -55.23 2.02 11.09
CA LEU A 210 -54.20 2.27 10.08
C LEU A 210 -53.88 0.98 9.32
N ALA A 211 -53.60 1.11 8.03
CA ALA A 211 -53.07 0.04 7.20
C ALA A 211 -51.80 0.53 6.50
N TRP A 212 -50.89 -0.39 6.22
CA TRP A 212 -49.65 -0.12 5.48
C TRP A 212 -49.17 -1.41 4.82
N GLU A 213 -48.25 -1.25 3.87
CA GLU A 213 -47.52 -2.34 3.25
C GLU A 213 -46.17 -2.50 3.96
N PRO A 214 -45.82 -3.70 4.45
CA PRO A 214 -44.49 -3.95 5.02
C PRO A 214 -43.39 -3.70 3.98
N GLY A 215 -42.29 -3.06 4.38
CA GLY A 215 -41.08 -2.99 3.57
C GLY A 215 -40.34 -4.33 3.53
N ALA A 216 -39.27 -4.41 2.72
CA ALA A 216 -38.38 -5.57 2.72
C ALA A 216 -37.79 -5.82 4.12
N SER A 217 -37.80 -7.08 4.56
CA SER A 217 -37.48 -7.47 5.92
C SER A 217 -35.98 -7.39 6.25
N GLY A 218 -35.12 -7.60 5.25
CA GLY A 218 -33.68 -7.72 5.47
C GLY A 218 -33.31 -9.07 6.10
N ASP A 219 -32.38 -9.03 7.05
CA ASP A 219 -31.76 -10.21 7.68
C ASP A 219 -32.74 -11.22 8.27
N GLU A 220 -33.79 -10.72 8.90
CA GLU A 220 -34.74 -11.51 9.68
C GLU A 220 -36.18 -11.11 9.32
N PRO A 221 -37.16 -12.02 9.47
CA PRO A 221 -38.55 -11.70 9.21
C PRO A 221 -39.07 -10.61 10.17
N LEU A 222 -39.94 -9.75 9.65
CA LEU A 222 -40.61 -8.73 10.45
C LEU A 222 -41.52 -9.38 11.51
N THR A 223 -41.22 -9.15 12.79
CA THR A 223 -41.98 -9.72 13.92
C THR A 223 -42.83 -8.69 14.66
N HIS A 224 -42.40 -7.42 14.68
CA HIS A 224 -43.05 -6.34 15.41
C HIS A 224 -43.03 -5.05 14.59
N CYS A 225 -44.10 -4.26 14.70
CA CYS A 225 -44.20 -2.92 14.12
C CYS A 225 -44.51 -1.92 15.24
N THR A 226 -43.89 -0.74 15.19
CA THR A 226 -44.17 0.35 16.13
C THR A 226 -44.88 1.49 15.41
N VAL A 227 -46.05 1.88 15.93
CA VAL A 227 -46.77 3.08 15.47
C VAL A 227 -46.44 4.22 16.43
N GLN A 228 -45.94 5.33 15.90
CA GLN A 228 -45.63 6.53 16.66
C GLN A 228 -46.51 7.69 16.17
N GLY A 229 -47.22 8.34 17.07
CA GLY A 229 -47.96 9.58 16.80
C GLY A 229 -47.12 10.78 17.23
N SER A 230 -47.05 11.81 16.39
CA SER A 230 -46.44 13.12 16.68
C SER A 230 -47.43 14.10 17.29
#